data_AF-A0AAN0JP10-F1
#
_entry.id   AF-A0AAN0JP10-F1
#
_cell.length_a   1.000
_cell.length_b   1.000
_cell.length_c   1.000
_cell.angle_alpha   90.00
_cell.angle_beta   90.00
_cell.angle_gamma   90.00
#
_symmetry.space_group_name_H-M   'P 1'
#
loop_
_entity.id
_entity.type
_entity.pdbx_description
1 polymer ?
#
loop_
_entity_poly.entity_id
_entity_poly.type
_entity_poly.pdbx_seq_one_letter_code
_entity_poly.pdbx_strand_id
1 'polypeptide(L)'
;MTYNFKNYTNITFVDEKYNLCDFLVDLLKLHCPVPPGIYPLNYTDTIPKLFWQGRYYAKATAYNEEGEEMMCQMIDVNINE
;
A
#
# COMPACT_ATOMS: atom_id res chain seq x y z
N MET A 1 24.12 -13.48 23.81
CA MET A 1 23.10 -12.49 24.17
C MET A 1 21.86 -12.83 23.34
N THR A 2 20.95 -13.61 23.89
CA THR A 2 19.72 -14.05 23.24
C THR A 2 18.71 -12.91 23.34
N TYR A 3 18.51 -12.18 22.24
CA TYR A 3 17.45 -11.18 22.18
C TYR A 3 16.11 -11.92 22.18
N ASN A 4 15.34 -11.76 23.25
CA ASN A 4 13.94 -12.17 23.27
C ASN A 4 13.18 -11.26 22.28
N PHE A 5 13.15 -11.66 21.01
CA PHE A 5 12.38 -11.00 19.96
C PHE A 5 10.91 -11.04 20.40
N LYS A 6 10.36 -9.88 20.80
CA LYS A 6 8.94 -9.77 21.14
C LYS A 6 8.13 -9.91 19.86
N ASN A 7 7.26 -10.91 19.79
CA ASN A 7 6.44 -11.27 18.62
C ASN A 7 5.35 -10.26 18.23
N TYR A 8 5.30 -9.09 18.86
CA TYR A 8 4.25 -8.10 18.62
C TYR A 8 4.76 -6.74 19.06
N THR A 9 5.27 -5.98 18.10
CA THR A 9 5.44 -4.55 18.26
C THR A 9 4.59 -3.90 17.18
N ASN A 10 3.61 -3.09 17.55
CA ASN A 10 2.84 -2.25 16.62
C ASN A 10 3.77 -1.14 16.11
N ILE A 11 4.69 -1.50 15.22
CA ILE A 11 5.64 -0.59 14.59
C ILE A 11 5.10 -0.24 13.22
N THR A 12 5.03 1.05 12.93
CA THR A 12 4.85 1.53 11.56
C THR A 12 6.19 1.50 10.85
N PHE A 13 6.33 0.62 9.85
CA PHE A 13 7.56 0.51 9.06
C PHE A 13 7.64 1.59 7.98
N VAL A 14 6.50 1.94 7.37
CA VAL A 14 6.39 2.93 6.30
C VAL A 14 5.13 3.75 6.56
N ASP A 15 5.26 5.07 6.57
CA ASP A 15 4.16 6.03 6.60
C ASP A 15 4.53 7.16 5.64
N GLU A 16 3.96 7.11 4.44
CA GLU A 16 4.35 7.96 3.32
C GLU A 16 3.11 8.47 2.59
N LYS A 17 3.20 9.71 2.10
CA LYS A 17 2.15 10.33 1.30
C LYS A 17 2.62 10.44 -0.15
N TYR A 18 1.89 9.81 -1.06
CA TYR A 18 2.19 9.82 -2.49
C TYR A 18 1.17 10.66 -3.27
N ASN A 19 1.59 11.12 -4.46
CA ASN A 19 0.68 11.66 -5.46
C ASN A 19 0.01 10.49 -6.21
N LEU A 20 -1.31 10.36 -6.09
CA LEU A 20 -2.05 9.27 -6.74
C LEU A 20 -1.99 9.36 -8.27
N CYS A 21 -1.94 10.56 -8.85
CA CYS A 21 -1.86 10.72 -10.31
C CYS A 21 -0.56 10.16 -10.86
N ASP A 22 0.57 10.44 -10.22
CA ASP A 22 1.87 9.89 -10.63
C ASP A 22 1.87 8.36 -10.47
N PHE A 23 1.31 7.87 -9.35
CA PHE A 23 1.19 6.43 -9.11
C PHE A 23 0.35 5.70 -10.18
N LEU A 24 -0.76 6.30 -10.63
CA LEU A 24 -1.61 5.72 -11.68
C LEU A 24 -0.95 5.74 -13.06
N VAL A 25 -0.12 6.75 -13.36
CA VAL A 25 0.68 6.80 -14.60
C VAL A 25 1.69 5.65 -14.61
N ASP A 26 2.38 5.42 -13.49
CA ASP A 26 3.36 4.34 -13.39
C ASP A 26 2.69 2.97 -13.47
N LEU A 27 1.64 2.75 -12.69
CA LEU A 27 0.98 1.45 -12.51
C LEU A 27 0.07 1.05 -13.69
N LEU A 28 -0.74 1.99 -14.19
CA LEU A 28 -1.83 1.72 -15.13
C LEU A 28 -1.73 2.51 -16.43
N LYS A 29 -0.72 3.38 -16.57
CA LYS A 29 -0.58 4.33 -17.69
C LYS A 29 -1.78 5.27 -17.83
N LEU A 30 -2.54 5.45 -16.75
CA LEU A 30 -3.67 6.37 -16.68
C LEU A 30 -3.19 7.75 -16.24
N HIS A 31 -3.43 8.75 -17.08
CA HIS A 31 -3.08 10.14 -16.78
C HIS A 31 -4.26 10.86 -16.16
N CYS A 32 -4.00 11.70 -15.17
CA CYS A 32 -5.00 12.61 -14.62
C CYS A 32 -5.33 13.74 -15.61
N PRO A 33 -6.57 14.29 -15.58
CA PRO A 33 -7.68 13.88 -14.73
C PRO A 33 -8.29 12.56 -15.21
N VAL A 34 -8.48 11.61 -14.28
CA VAL A 34 -9.08 10.31 -14.58
C VAL A 34 -10.59 10.49 -14.74
N PRO A 35 -11.17 10.15 -15.90
CA PRO A 35 -12.61 10.29 -16.09
C PRO A 35 -13.39 9.25 -15.27
N PRO A 36 -14.64 9.55 -14.86
CA PRO A 36 -15.48 8.57 -14.16
C PRO A 36 -15.69 7.32 -15.02
N GLY A 37 -15.55 6.14 -14.42
CA GLY A 37 -15.69 4.87 -15.13
C GLY A 37 -15.29 3.66 -14.29
N ILE A 38 -15.43 2.47 -14.88
CA ILE A 38 -14.99 1.21 -14.28
C ILE A 38 -13.66 0.82 -14.93
N TYR A 39 -12.60 0.75 -14.12
CA TYR A 39 -11.26 0.39 -14.58
C TYR A 39 -10.87 -0.97 -14.01
N PRO A 40 -10.56 -1.98 -14.84
CA PRO A 40 -10.05 -3.25 -14.36
C PRO A 40 -8.61 -3.07 -13.86
N LEU A 41 -8.37 -3.37 -12.58
CA LEU A 41 -7.05 -3.32 -11.96
C LEU A 41 -6.48 -4.74 -11.89
N ASN A 42 -5.58 -5.06 -12.81
CA ASN A 42 -4.77 -6.27 -12.75
C ASN A 42 -3.32 -5.87 -12.46
N TYR A 43 -3.01 -5.77 -11.17
CA TYR A 43 -1.64 -5.55 -10.70
C TYR A 43 -1.13 -6.81 -10.01
N THR A 44 0.08 -7.20 -10.35
CA THR A 44 0.81 -8.28 -9.68
C THR A 44 2.18 -7.75 -9.37
N ASP A 45 2.54 -7.79 -8.10
CA ASP A 45 3.86 -7.39 -7.63
C ASP A 45 4.45 -8.49 -6.77
N THR A 46 5.77 -8.52 -6.73
CA THR A 46 6.52 -9.39 -5.85
C THR A 46 6.79 -8.66 -4.55
N ILE A 47 6.48 -9.31 -3.41
CA ILE A 47 6.84 -8.76 -2.10
C ILE A 47 8.38 -8.65 -2.03
N PRO A 48 8.94 -7.44 -1.85
CA PRO A 48 10.38 -7.26 -1.78
C PRO A 48 10.98 -8.09 -0.64
N LYS A 49 12.15 -8.71 -0.87
CA LYS A 49 12.90 -9.48 0.14
C LYS A 49 13.36 -8.67 1.36
N LEU A 50 13.08 -7.36 1.38
CA LEU A 50 13.36 -6.48 2.51
C LEU A 50 12.46 -6.78 3.72
N PHE A 51 11.24 -7.26 3.48
CA PHE A 51 10.32 -7.62 4.57
C PHE A 51 10.70 -8.97 5.17
N TRP A 52 10.86 -9.01 6.50
CA TRP A 52 11.08 -10.25 7.24
C TRP A 52 9.82 -11.11 7.26
N GLN A 53 9.97 -12.37 7.66
CA GLN A 53 8.82 -13.23 7.93
C GLN A 53 7.95 -12.63 9.04
N GLY A 54 6.65 -12.65 8.83
CA GLY A 54 5.70 -12.11 9.80
C GLY A 54 4.39 -11.64 9.19
N ARG A 55 3.50 -11.17 10.06
CA ARG A 55 2.20 -10.61 9.69
C ARG A 55 2.29 -9.09 9.64
N TYR A 56 1.90 -8.53 8.51
CA TYR A 56 1.92 -7.12 8.20
C TYR A 56 0.52 -6.61 7.95
N TYR A 57 0.25 -5.40 8.43
CA TYR A 57 -0.97 -4.67 8.13
C TYR A 57 -0.60 -3.45 7.30
N ALA A 58 -1.21 -3.35 6.12
CA ALA A 58 -1.10 -2.18 5.27
C ALA A 58 -2.44 -1.44 5.25
N LYS A 59 -2.38 -0.12 5.37
CA LYS A 59 -3.51 0.78 5.15
C LYS A 59 -3.09 1.83 4.14
N ALA A 60 -3.88 2.00 3.09
CA ALA A 60 -3.71 3.06 2.11
C ALA A 60 -5.04 3.80 1.97
N THR A 61 -4.98 5.13 2.00
CA THR A 61 -6.16 5.97 1.81
C THR A 61 -5.84 7.03 0.76
N ALA A 62 -6.72 7.17 -0.21
CA ALA A 62 -6.61 8.15 -1.28
C ALA A 62 -7.65 9.26 -1.08
N TYR A 63 -7.21 10.48 -1.31
CA TYR A 63 -8.02 11.69 -1.20
C TYR A 63 -7.97 12.45 -2.51
N ASN A 64 -9.05 13.16 -2.85
CA ASN A 64 -9.04 14.13 -3.94
C ASN A 64 -8.32 15.43 -3.51
N GLU A 65 -8.22 16.40 -4.42
CA GLU A 65 -7.58 17.70 -4.15
C GLU A 65 -8.31 18.53 -3.08
N GLU A 66 -9.60 18.28 -2.88
CA GLU A 66 -10.43 18.93 -1.86
C GLU A 66 -10.29 18.27 -0.47
N GLY A 67 -9.54 17.16 -0.39
CA GLY A 67 -9.32 16.39 0.84
C GLY A 67 -10.44 15.40 1.16
N GLU A 68 -11.36 15.15 0.22
CA GLU A 68 -12.40 14.15 0.37
C GLU A 68 -11.83 12.75 0.12
N GLU A 69 -12.19 11.80 0.99
CA GLU A 69 -11.75 10.41 0.85
C GLU A 69 -12.42 9.75 -0.36
N MET A 70 -11.61 9.36 -1.34
CA MET A 70 -12.07 8.65 -2.53
C MET A 70 -12.06 7.13 -2.33
N MET A 71 -11.10 6.64 -1.54
CA MET A 71 -10.83 5.21 -1.41
C MET A 71 -10.02 4.92 -0.15
N CYS A 72 -10.35 3.83 0.53
CA CYS A 72 -9.58 3.31 1.65
C CYS A 72 -9.43 1.80 1.49
N GLN A 73 -8.17 1.33 1.45
CA GLN A 73 -7.84 -0.08 1.38
C GLN A 73 -7.04 -0.50 2.61
N MET A 74 -7.38 -1.66 3.13
CA MET A 74 -6.66 -2.33 4.20
C MET A 74 -6.35 -3.74 3.77
N ILE A 75 -5.10 -4.16 3.97
CA ILE A 75 -4.62 -5.50 3.61
C ILE A 75 -3.87 -6.07 4.80
N ASP A 76 -4.11 -7.36 5.05
CA ASP A 76 -3.40 -8.17 6.03
C ASP A 76 -2.59 -9.23 5.28
N VAL A 77 -1.27 -9.16 5.38
CA VAL A 77 -0.35 -9.99 4.62
C VAL A 77 0.49 -10.81 5.59
N ASN A 78 0.47 -12.13 5.44
CA ASN A 78 1.36 -13.02 6.18
C ASN A 78 2.48 -13.54 5.27
N ILE A 79 3.73 -13.18 5.57
CA ILE A 79 4.91 -13.57 4.81
C ILE A 79 5.55 -14.75 5.55
N ASN A 80 5.47 -15.96 4.96
CA ASN A 80 5.86 -17.21 5.62
C ASN A 80 7.13 -17.89 5.05
N GLU A 81 7.71 -17.37 3.96
CA GLU A 81 8.55 -18.11 2.98
C GLU A 81 7.83 -19.26 2.28
#